data_AF-A0A2H1V583-F1
#
_entry.id   AF-A0A2H1V583-F1
#
_cell.length_a   1.000
_cell.length_b   1.000
_cell.length_c   1.000
_cell.angle_alpha   90.00
_cell.angle_beta   90.00
_cell.angle_gamma   90.00
#
_symmetry.space_group_name_H-M   'P 1'
#
loop_
_entity.id
_entity.type
_entity.pdbx_description
1 polymer ?
#
loop_
_entity_poly.entity_id
_entity_poly.type
_entity_poly.pdbx_seq_one_letter_code
_entity_poly.pdbx_strand_id
1 'polypeptide(L)'
;MWKIVTLSAFLIVAQAADIKDIYGDWIQAAFYPVATYIPICLHFNFAEMPDGSHCTYSDGSNATIVGVSMGSKDDLVYRGPMAMLVVDTPAEVMPALNLTCKCGDINLPESGAIRIINDDYFILYAPIPASRSYTQTETEPNQAYLFGRKVVSSDDLGKVMLNINELKGRRGAQMCTTENYGGYDQNKA
;
A
#
# COMPACT_ATOMS: atom_id res chain seq x y z
N MET A 1 39.23 14.97 -39.87
CA MET A 1 38.78 14.44 -38.56
C MET A 1 37.29 14.72 -38.42
N TRP A 2 36.43 13.73 -38.66
CA TRP A 2 34.99 13.84 -38.46
C TRP A 2 34.62 13.15 -37.14
N LYS A 3 34.12 13.92 -36.18
CA LYS A 3 33.59 13.39 -34.92
C LYS A 3 32.11 13.08 -35.14
N ILE A 4 31.77 11.80 -35.24
CA ILE A 4 30.38 11.35 -35.13
C ILE A 4 30.08 11.28 -33.64
N VAL A 5 29.26 12.21 -33.16
CA VAL A 5 28.68 12.15 -31.81
C VAL A 5 27.36 11.40 -31.93
N THR A 6 27.37 10.12 -31.59
CA THR A 6 26.15 9.32 -31.45
C THR A 6 25.49 9.67 -30.11
N LEU A 7 24.53 10.59 -30.14
CA LEU A 7 23.64 10.84 -29.02
C LEU A 7 22.62 9.69 -28.95
N SER A 8 22.87 8.72 -28.06
CA SER A 8 21.90 7.66 -27.78
C SER A 8 20.88 8.22 -26.78
N ALA A 9 19.71 8.62 -27.27
CA ALA A 9 18.58 8.96 -26.43
C ALA A 9 18.04 7.66 -25.81
N PHE A 10 18.39 7.39 -24.55
CA PHE A 10 17.69 6.41 -23.74
C PHE A 10 16.28 6.93 -23.47
N LEU A 11 15.33 6.54 -24.33
CA LEU A 11 13.91 6.65 -24.05
C LEU A 11 13.59 5.65 -22.94
N ILE A 12 13.70 6.10 -21.69
CA ILE A 12 13.09 5.38 -20.56
C ILE A 12 11.60 5.64 -20.70
N VAL A 13 10.88 4.67 -21.27
CA VAL A 13 9.42 4.65 -21.21
C VAL A 13 9.08 4.36 -19.76
N ALA A 14 8.82 5.42 -18.98
CA ALA A 14 8.21 5.28 -17.67
C ALA A 14 6.80 4.71 -17.92
N GLN A 15 6.64 3.41 -17.69
CA GLN A 15 5.32 2.79 -17.69
C GLN A 15 4.57 3.42 -16.51
N ALA A 16 3.49 4.16 -16.80
CA ALA A 16 2.64 4.72 -15.76
C ALA A 16 2.10 3.56 -14.91
N ALA A 17 2.23 3.67 -13.59
CA ALA A 17 1.79 2.64 -12.67
C ALA A 17 0.25 2.52 -12.72
N ASP A 18 -0.28 1.31 -12.90
CA ASP A 18 -1.73 1.06 -13.04
C ASP A 18 -2.26 0.40 -11.76
N ILE A 19 -3.45 0.80 -11.33
CA ILE A 19 -4.14 0.17 -10.18
C ILE A 19 -4.34 -1.33 -10.38
N LYS A 20 -4.37 -1.82 -11.63
CA LYS A 20 -4.42 -3.25 -11.95
C LYS A 20 -3.18 -4.02 -11.50
N ASP A 21 -2.04 -3.36 -11.34
CA ASP A 21 -0.79 -4.02 -10.93
C ASP A 21 -0.85 -4.54 -9.49
N ILE A 22 -1.76 -3.99 -8.67
CA ILE A 22 -2.00 -4.47 -7.31
C ILE A 22 -3.07 -5.57 -7.22
N TYR A 23 -3.71 -5.97 -8.31
CA TYR A 23 -4.72 -7.03 -8.23
C TYR A 23 -4.12 -8.40 -7.87
N GLY A 24 -4.94 -9.23 -7.22
CA GLY A 24 -4.60 -10.55 -6.74
C GLY A 24 -4.16 -10.57 -5.27
N ASP A 25 -3.42 -11.62 -4.91
CA ASP A 25 -3.04 -11.90 -3.52
C ASP A 25 -1.74 -11.21 -3.12
N TRP A 26 -1.73 -10.72 -1.88
CA TRP A 26 -0.63 -10.01 -1.25
C TRP A 26 -0.57 -10.30 0.25
N ILE A 27 0.60 -10.09 0.83
CA ILE A 27 0.84 -10.22 2.26
C ILE A 27 1.26 -8.87 2.80
N GLN A 28 0.66 -8.42 3.90
CA GLN A 28 1.14 -7.24 4.60
C GLN A 28 2.47 -7.57 5.28
N ALA A 29 3.57 -7.13 4.68
CA ALA A 29 4.93 -7.42 5.10
C ALA A 29 5.41 -6.47 6.21
N ALA A 30 5.04 -5.20 6.17
CA ALA A 30 5.42 -4.22 7.19
C ALA A 30 4.36 -3.11 7.37
N PHE A 31 4.43 -2.38 8.49
CA PHE A 31 3.51 -1.29 8.85
C PHE A 31 4.21 -0.11 9.52
N TYR A 32 3.68 1.11 9.29
CA TYR A 32 4.13 2.38 9.85
C TYR A 32 2.93 3.33 10.14
N PRO A 33 3.02 4.26 11.11
CA PRO A 33 3.97 4.28 12.22
C PRO A 33 3.59 3.26 13.32
N VAL A 34 4.57 2.80 14.10
CA VAL A 34 4.32 1.82 15.18
C VAL A 34 3.63 2.47 16.38
N ALA A 35 2.36 2.14 16.60
CA ALA A 35 1.64 2.49 17.83
C ALA A 35 1.69 1.36 18.87
N THR A 36 1.45 0.12 18.44
CA THR A 36 1.59 -1.13 19.21
C THR A 36 1.49 -2.27 18.19
N TYR A 37 2.41 -3.24 18.22
CA TYR A 37 2.51 -4.24 17.16
C TYR A 37 2.52 -5.67 17.74
N ILE A 38 1.66 -6.52 17.17
CA ILE A 38 1.68 -7.99 17.35
C ILE A 38 1.99 -8.58 15.98
N PRO A 39 3.02 -9.43 15.84
CA PRO A 39 3.33 -10.10 14.60
C PRO A 39 2.22 -10.99 14.08
N ILE A 40 1.62 -10.58 12.97
CA ILE A 40 0.55 -11.33 12.30
C ILE A 40 0.76 -11.23 10.79
N CYS A 41 0.76 -12.39 10.15
CA CYS A 41 0.73 -12.51 8.70
C CYS A 41 -0.71 -12.40 8.20
N LEU A 42 -1.07 -11.20 7.75
CA LEU A 42 -2.37 -10.93 7.12
C LEU A 42 -2.24 -11.06 5.61
N HIS A 43 -3.13 -11.86 5.04
CA HIS A 43 -3.30 -12.03 3.61
C HIS A 43 -4.38 -11.08 3.12
N PHE A 44 -4.12 -10.43 1.99
CA PHE A 44 -5.02 -9.52 1.34
C PHE A 44 -5.23 -9.97 -0.10
N ASN A 45 -6.46 -9.84 -0.58
CA ASN A 45 -6.79 -9.97 -1.98
C ASN A 45 -7.40 -8.64 -2.45
N PHE A 46 -6.84 -8.07 -3.51
CA PHE A 46 -7.35 -6.87 -4.16
C PHE A 46 -7.93 -7.27 -5.51
N ALA A 47 -9.18 -6.90 -5.76
CA ALA A 47 -9.88 -7.28 -6.99
C ALA A 47 -10.64 -6.11 -7.59
N GLU A 48 -10.79 -6.14 -8.91
CA GLU A 48 -11.72 -5.27 -9.62
C GLU A 48 -13.14 -5.47 -9.09
N MET A 49 -13.89 -4.38 -8.98
CA MET A 49 -15.31 -4.42 -8.65
C MET A 49 -16.14 -4.19 -9.93
N PRO A 50 -16.80 -5.24 -10.48
CA PRO A 50 -17.45 -5.16 -11.79
C PRO A 50 -18.67 -4.23 -11.86
N ASP A 51 -19.37 -4.01 -10.74
CA ASP A 51 -20.70 -3.38 -10.70
C ASP A 51 -20.78 -2.19 -9.72
N GLY A 52 -19.69 -1.45 -9.54
CA GLY A 52 -19.65 -0.31 -8.62
C GLY A 52 -20.37 0.94 -9.15
N SER A 53 -21.00 1.70 -8.26
CA SER A 53 -21.43 3.08 -8.55
C SER A 53 -20.28 3.90 -9.12
N HIS A 54 -20.54 4.73 -10.12
CA HIS A 54 -19.54 5.69 -10.59
C HIS A 54 -19.12 6.61 -9.43
N CYS A 55 -17.84 6.56 -9.09
CA CYS A 55 -17.26 7.32 -8.00
C CYS A 55 -16.36 8.43 -8.54
N THR A 56 -16.36 9.57 -7.86
CA THR A 56 -15.54 10.72 -8.25
C THR A 56 -14.85 11.29 -7.03
N TYR A 57 -13.57 11.64 -7.19
CA TYR A 57 -12.83 12.39 -6.19
C TYR A 57 -13.23 13.87 -6.21
N SER A 58 -12.94 14.60 -5.13
CA SER A 58 -13.27 16.03 -4.99
C SER A 58 -12.61 16.96 -6.04
N ASP A 59 -11.58 16.50 -6.72
CA ASP A 59 -10.94 17.20 -7.84
C ASP A 59 -11.64 16.96 -9.20
N GLY A 60 -12.69 16.13 -9.22
CA GLY A 60 -13.43 15.75 -10.42
C GLY A 60 -12.88 14.53 -11.16
N SER A 61 -11.80 13.91 -10.69
CA SER A 61 -11.25 12.70 -11.29
C SER A 61 -12.06 11.45 -10.95
N ASN A 62 -12.03 10.44 -11.82
CA ASN A 62 -12.71 9.17 -11.56
C ASN A 62 -11.99 8.41 -10.43
N ALA A 63 -12.74 7.94 -9.45
CA ALA A 63 -12.21 7.11 -8.40
C ALA A 63 -12.26 5.63 -8.80
N THR A 64 -11.14 4.93 -8.63
CA THR A 64 -11.11 3.48 -8.80
C THR A 64 -11.49 2.82 -7.49
N ILE A 65 -12.54 2.00 -7.53
CA ILE A 65 -12.97 1.21 -6.37
C ILE A 65 -12.40 -0.18 -6.48
N VAL A 66 -11.66 -0.57 -5.46
CA VAL A 66 -11.02 -1.87 -5.35
C VAL A 66 -11.73 -2.67 -4.27
N GLY A 67 -12.11 -3.89 -4.58
CA GLY A 67 -12.61 -4.85 -3.60
C GLY A 67 -11.45 -5.37 -2.79
N VAL A 68 -11.49 -5.19 -1.48
CA VAL A 68 -10.45 -5.65 -0.56
C VAL A 68 -11.01 -6.76 0.29
N SER A 69 -10.32 -7.89 0.33
CA SER A 69 -10.55 -8.96 1.31
C SER A 69 -9.29 -9.14 2.14
N MET A 70 -9.43 -9.24 3.47
CA MET A 70 -8.32 -9.44 4.40
C MET A 70 -8.64 -10.62 5.32
N GLY A 71 -7.65 -11.47 5.56
CA GLY A 71 -7.79 -12.59 6.47
C GLY A 71 -6.46 -13.16 6.95
N SER A 72 -6.55 -14.07 7.92
CA SER A 72 -5.51 -15.08 8.13
C SER A 72 -5.77 -16.25 7.17
N LYS A 73 -4.85 -17.22 7.11
CA LYS A 73 -4.97 -18.39 6.22
C LYS A 73 -6.32 -19.12 6.35
N ASP A 74 -6.95 -19.06 7.52
CA ASP A 74 -8.15 -19.82 7.87
C ASP A 74 -9.37 -18.95 8.24
N ASP A 75 -9.24 -17.62 8.28
CA ASP A 75 -10.32 -16.73 8.74
C ASP A 75 -10.38 -15.40 7.98
N LEU A 76 -11.58 -15.03 7.52
CA LEU A 76 -11.83 -13.76 6.84
C LEU A 76 -12.16 -12.71 7.88
N VAL A 77 -11.28 -11.71 8.01
CA VAL A 77 -11.39 -10.65 9.02
C VAL A 77 -12.14 -9.43 8.46
N TYR A 78 -11.99 -9.14 7.17
CA TYR A 78 -12.63 -8.00 6.53
C TYR A 78 -12.90 -8.24 5.05
N ARG A 79 -14.00 -7.68 4.55
CA ARG A 79 -14.31 -7.58 3.13
C ARG A 79 -15.07 -6.30 2.87
N GLY A 80 -14.57 -5.46 1.98
CA GLY A 80 -15.24 -4.20 1.65
C GLY A 80 -14.60 -3.46 0.48
N PRO A 81 -15.33 -2.51 -0.11
CA PRO A 81 -14.79 -1.62 -1.13
C PRO A 81 -13.87 -0.57 -0.50
N MET A 82 -12.82 -0.19 -1.22
CA MET A 82 -11.96 0.94 -0.88
C MET A 82 -11.70 1.79 -2.13
N ALA A 83 -11.78 3.11 -2.00
CA ALA A 83 -11.35 4.01 -3.07
C ALA A 83 -9.83 4.11 -3.06
N MET A 84 -9.18 3.76 -4.16
CA MET A 84 -7.72 3.78 -4.26
C MET A 84 -7.25 4.63 -5.43
N LEU A 85 -6.23 5.44 -5.17
CA LEU A 85 -5.55 6.25 -6.18
C LEU A 85 -4.07 5.85 -6.24
N VAL A 86 -3.58 5.49 -7.42
CA VAL A 86 -2.15 5.26 -7.65
C VAL A 86 -1.45 6.60 -7.80
N VAL A 87 -0.29 6.73 -7.16
CA VAL A 87 0.56 7.92 -7.19
C VAL A 87 2.00 7.56 -7.58
N ASP A 88 2.66 8.46 -8.32
CA ASP A 88 3.97 8.23 -8.92
C ASP A 88 5.12 8.74 -8.06
N THR A 89 4.83 9.59 -7.07
CA THR A 89 5.84 10.10 -6.13
C THR A 89 5.37 10.12 -4.67
N PRO A 90 6.28 10.08 -3.69
CA PRO A 90 5.93 10.19 -2.26
C PRO A 90 5.23 11.53 -1.93
N ALA A 91 5.52 12.60 -2.69
CA ALA A 91 4.97 13.93 -2.48
C ALA A 91 3.47 14.01 -2.82
N GLU A 92 2.99 13.13 -3.69
CA GLU A 92 1.57 13.04 -4.10
C GLU A 92 0.70 12.30 -3.09
N VAL A 93 1.28 11.55 -2.16
CA VAL A 93 0.55 10.71 -1.19
C VAL A 93 -0.41 11.54 -0.34
N MET A 94 0.07 12.60 0.32
CA MET A 94 -0.81 13.43 1.17
C MET A 94 -1.90 14.17 0.38
N PRO A 95 -1.60 14.80 -0.77
CA PRO A 95 -2.62 15.31 -1.67
C PRO A 95 -3.68 14.26 -2.04
N ALA A 96 -3.28 13.05 -2.40
CA ALA A 96 -4.20 11.95 -2.73
C ALA A 96 -5.08 11.54 -1.55
N LEU A 97 -4.50 11.42 -0.34
CA LEU A 97 -5.26 11.07 0.86
C LEU A 97 -6.25 12.16 1.31
N ASN A 98 -6.02 13.41 0.92
CA ASN A 98 -6.91 14.53 1.21
C ASN A 98 -8.11 14.61 0.24
N LEU A 99 -8.12 13.80 -0.84
CA LEU A 99 -9.26 13.74 -1.73
C LEU A 99 -10.41 13.01 -1.06
N THR A 100 -11.58 13.65 -1.08
CA THR A 100 -12.82 12.99 -0.67
C THR A 100 -13.40 12.25 -1.87
N CYS A 101 -13.92 11.04 -1.66
CA CYS A 101 -14.56 10.24 -2.71
C CYS A 101 -16.06 10.20 -2.49
N LYS A 102 -16.85 10.46 -3.55
CA LYS A 102 -18.30 10.38 -3.53
C LYS A 102 -18.79 9.31 -4.48
N CYS A 103 -19.63 8.40 -4.00
CA CYS A 103 -20.07 7.19 -4.71
C CYS A 103 -21.58 6.97 -4.63
N GLY A 104 -22.39 7.89 -5.17
CA GLY A 104 -23.84 7.80 -5.03
C GLY A 104 -24.26 7.65 -3.56
N ASP A 105 -24.93 6.54 -3.24
CA ASP A 105 -25.36 6.18 -1.87
C ASP A 105 -24.38 5.24 -1.12
N ILE A 106 -23.26 4.86 -1.74
CA ILE A 106 -22.24 4.01 -1.11
C ILE A 106 -21.41 4.87 -0.16
N ASN A 107 -21.49 4.55 1.12
CA ASN A 107 -20.54 5.07 2.10
C ASN A 107 -19.22 4.29 1.95
N LEU A 108 -18.18 4.95 1.45
CA LEU A 108 -16.83 4.40 1.45
C LEU A 108 -16.13 4.85 2.73
N PRO A 109 -15.92 3.95 3.70
CA PRO A 109 -15.32 4.31 4.97
C PRO A 109 -13.82 4.67 4.81
N GLU A 110 -13.19 4.20 3.74
CA GLU A 110 -11.73 4.23 3.58
C GLU A 110 -11.32 4.64 2.16
N SER A 111 -10.41 5.61 2.10
CA SER A 111 -9.65 5.96 0.91
C SER A 111 -8.16 5.67 1.14
N GLY A 112 -7.49 5.23 0.08
CA GLY A 112 -6.08 4.88 0.12
C GLY A 112 -5.31 5.45 -1.07
N ALA A 113 -4.03 5.74 -0.85
CA ALA A 113 -3.09 6.07 -1.91
C ALA A 113 -2.10 4.93 -2.10
N ILE A 114 -1.86 4.51 -3.34
CA ILE A 114 -1.02 3.37 -3.69
C ILE A 114 0.27 3.87 -4.33
N ARG A 115 1.41 3.44 -3.80
CA ARG A 115 2.73 3.60 -4.41
C ARG A 115 3.22 2.23 -4.87
N ILE A 116 3.27 1.98 -6.16
CA ILE A 116 3.86 0.74 -6.70
C ILE A 116 5.39 0.90 -6.68
N ILE A 117 6.07 -0.02 -6.01
CA ILE A 117 7.52 0.00 -5.87
C ILE A 117 8.16 -0.83 -6.99
N ASN A 118 7.61 -2.04 -7.21
CA ASN A 118 7.94 -2.97 -8.29
C ASN A 118 6.88 -4.09 -8.33
N ASP A 119 7.08 -5.09 -9.20
CA ASP A 119 6.17 -6.22 -9.38
C ASP A 119 5.91 -7.04 -8.10
N ASP A 120 6.84 -7.02 -7.16
CA ASP A 120 6.79 -7.80 -5.91
C ASP A 120 6.32 -6.99 -4.70
N TYR A 121 6.30 -5.64 -4.78
CA TYR A 121 6.02 -4.76 -3.65
C TYR A 121 5.24 -3.49 -4.03
N PHE A 122 4.28 -3.14 -3.19
CA PHE A 122 3.63 -1.82 -3.19
C PHE A 122 3.38 -1.34 -1.76
N ILE A 123 3.11 -0.05 -1.62
CA ILE A 123 2.72 0.55 -0.34
C ILE A 123 1.30 1.11 -0.47
N LEU A 124 0.42 0.70 0.43
CA LEU A 124 -0.86 1.37 0.66
C LEU A 124 -0.68 2.38 1.78
N TYR A 125 -1.01 3.62 1.50
CA TYR A 125 -1.10 4.68 2.49
C TYR A 125 -2.55 4.92 2.87
N ALA A 126 -2.77 5.21 4.15
CA ALA A 126 -4.10 5.53 4.70
C ALA A 126 -3.99 6.71 5.68
N PRO A 127 -5.05 7.50 5.86
CA PRO A 127 -5.07 8.54 6.88
C PRO A 127 -4.93 7.92 8.27
N ILE A 128 -4.24 8.62 9.18
CA ILE A 128 -4.26 8.23 10.59
C ILE A 128 -5.66 8.58 11.15
N PRO A 129 -6.40 7.62 11.72
CA PRO A 129 -7.71 7.89 12.30
C PRO A 129 -7.62 8.98 13.39
N ALA A 130 -8.66 9.81 13.53
CA ALA A 130 -8.66 10.90 14.52
C ALA A 130 -8.37 10.40 15.96
N SER A 131 -8.82 9.19 16.30
CA SER A 131 -8.56 8.52 17.58
C SER A 131 -7.09 8.18 17.83
N ARG A 132 -6.25 8.17 16.77
CA ARG A 132 -4.81 7.93 16.81
C ARG A 132 -3.98 9.12 16.31
N SER A 133 -4.59 10.30 16.17
CA SER A 133 -3.90 11.52 15.71
C SER A 133 -2.65 11.86 16.53
N TYR A 134 -2.59 11.45 17.80
CA TYR A 134 -1.42 11.62 18.68
C TYR A 134 -0.16 10.86 18.19
N THR A 135 -0.28 9.90 17.28
CA THR A 135 0.86 9.21 16.66
C THR A 135 1.37 9.91 15.40
N GLN A 136 0.67 10.94 14.93
CA GLN A 136 1.05 11.69 13.73
C GLN A 136 2.25 12.59 14.04
N THR A 137 3.25 12.55 13.18
CA THR A 137 4.42 13.45 13.22
C THR A 137 4.63 14.09 11.86
N GLU A 138 5.44 15.14 11.76
CA GLU A 138 5.82 15.71 10.45
C GLU A 138 6.46 14.65 9.54
N THR A 139 7.23 13.72 10.12
CA THR A 139 7.87 12.62 9.39
C THR A 139 6.96 11.43 9.13
N GLU A 140 5.85 11.30 9.86
CA GLU A 140 4.88 10.20 9.74
C GLU A 140 3.45 10.78 9.74
N PRO A 141 3.07 11.53 8.68
CA PRO A 141 1.79 12.22 8.63
C PRO A 141 0.60 11.28 8.34
N ASN A 142 0.87 10.04 7.96
CA ASN A 142 -0.08 9.03 7.55
C ASN A 142 0.39 7.62 7.94
N GLN A 143 -0.51 6.65 7.81
CA GLN A 143 -0.19 5.23 7.91
C GLN A 143 0.35 4.72 6.58
N ALA A 144 1.26 3.75 6.63
CA ALA A 144 1.77 3.05 5.46
C ALA A 144 1.87 1.56 5.73
N TYR A 145 1.36 0.78 4.78
CA TYR A 145 1.33 -0.68 4.79
C TYR A 145 2.13 -1.18 3.60
N LEU A 146 3.27 -1.82 3.85
CA LEU A 146 4.07 -2.44 2.80
C LEU A 146 3.49 -3.82 2.52
N PHE A 147 3.13 -4.05 1.26
CA PHE A 147 2.63 -5.33 0.76
C PHE A 147 3.69 -6.02 -0.08
N GLY A 148 3.82 -7.33 0.10
CA GLY A 148 4.72 -8.18 -0.68
C GLY A 148 3.99 -9.39 -1.25
N ARG A 149 4.40 -9.85 -2.44
CA ARG A 149 3.85 -11.08 -3.06
C ARG A 149 4.23 -12.36 -2.31
N LYS A 150 5.33 -12.35 -1.56
CA LYS A 150 5.89 -13.52 -0.86
C LYS A 150 6.37 -13.15 0.53
N VAL A 151 6.34 -14.14 1.42
CA VAL A 151 7.00 -14.04 2.73
C VAL A 151 8.49 -14.27 2.56
N VAL A 152 9.29 -13.37 3.12
CA VAL A 152 10.76 -13.39 3.06
C VAL A 152 11.34 -13.37 4.48
N SER A 153 12.65 -13.53 4.62
CA SER A 153 13.33 -13.42 5.92
C SER A 153 13.24 -12.00 6.48
N SER A 154 13.38 -11.86 7.79
CA SER A 154 13.44 -10.56 8.46
C SER A 154 14.60 -9.70 7.91
N ASP A 155 15.75 -10.32 7.65
CA ASP A 155 16.92 -9.66 7.06
C ASP A 155 16.66 -9.14 5.65
N ASP A 156 16.03 -9.95 4.78
CA ASP A 156 15.75 -9.55 3.40
C ASP A 156 14.65 -8.49 3.32
N LEU A 157 13.62 -8.60 4.16
CA LEU A 157 12.61 -7.56 4.28
C LEU A 157 13.23 -6.24 4.76
N GLY A 158 14.19 -6.30 5.69
CA GLY A 158 14.95 -5.14 6.14
C GLY A 158 15.70 -4.46 5.00
N LYS A 159 16.36 -5.24 4.13
CA LYS A 159 17.04 -4.70 2.93
C LYS A 159 16.06 -4.05 1.95
N VAL A 160 14.89 -4.67 1.72
CA VAL A 160 13.83 -4.09 0.87
C VAL A 160 13.37 -2.74 1.43
N MET A 161 13.02 -2.69 2.71
CA MET A 161 12.57 -1.46 3.38
C MET A 161 13.62 -0.34 3.32
N LEU A 162 14.91 -0.66 3.49
CA LEU A 162 16.01 0.30 3.39
C LEU A 162 16.23 0.84 1.97
N ASN A 163 15.86 0.08 0.94
CA ASN A 163 15.99 0.51 -0.45
C ASN A 163 14.81 1.38 -0.93
N ILE A 164 13.69 1.37 -0.20
CA ILE A 164 12.54 2.22 -0.51
C ILE A 164 12.74 3.60 0.12
N ASN A 165 13.00 4.61 -0.72
CA ASN A 165 13.37 5.96 -0.25
C ASN A 165 12.37 6.58 0.74
N GLU A 166 11.07 6.40 0.51
CA GLU A 166 9.99 6.95 1.33
C GLU A 166 9.78 6.22 2.66
N LEU A 167 10.43 5.06 2.86
CA LEU A 167 10.42 4.32 4.12
C LEU A 167 11.70 4.53 4.94
N LYS A 168 12.75 5.14 4.35
CA LYS A 168 14.01 5.42 5.05
C LYS A 168 13.76 6.33 6.25
N GLY A 169 14.20 5.87 7.42
CA GLY A 169 14.11 6.63 8.68
C GLY A 169 12.72 6.62 9.35
N ARG A 170 11.72 5.96 8.76
CA ARG A 170 10.42 5.74 9.43
C ARG A 170 10.53 4.62 10.45
N ARG A 171 9.76 4.71 11.55
CA ARG A 171 9.69 3.66 12.57
C ARG A 171 8.65 2.64 12.15
N GLY A 172 9.11 1.59 11.48
CA GLY A 172 8.26 0.50 11.01
C GLY A 172 8.34 -0.74 11.87
N ALA A 173 7.30 -1.57 11.78
CA ALA A 173 7.33 -2.94 12.25
C ALA A 173 7.24 -3.89 11.05
N GLN A 174 8.13 -4.89 11.02
CA GLN A 174 8.02 -6.01 10.09
C GLN A 174 6.92 -6.94 10.60
N MET A 175 5.82 -7.06 9.86
CA MET A 175 4.59 -7.78 10.19
C MET A 175 4.72 -9.29 9.93
N CYS A 176 5.18 -9.64 8.73
CA CYS A 176 5.18 -11.01 8.24
C CYS A 176 6.52 -11.38 7.61
N THR A 177 7.23 -12.29 8.27
CA THR A 177 8.53 -12.81 7.86
C THR A 177 8.55 -14.33 8.10
N THR A 178 9.51 -15.04 7.51
CA THR A 178 9.61 -16.50 7.67
C THR A 178 9.72 -16.94 9.14
N GLU A 179 10.29 -16.08 9.98
CA GLU A 179 10.52 -16.30 11.42
C GLU A 179 9.23 -16.24 12.24
N ASN A 180 8.17 -15.58 11.73
CA ASN A 180 6.90 -15.42 12.43
C ASN A 180 5.68 -15.90 11.61
N TYR A 181 5.90 -16.46 10.41
CA TYR A 181 4.86 -16.90 9.47
C TYR A 181 3.85 -17.90 10.06
N GLY A 182 4.27 -18.71 11.03
CA GLY A 182 3.42 -19.68 11.75
C GLY A 182 2.89 -19.20 13.11
N GLY A 183 3.08 -17.93 13.48
CA GLY A 183 2.87 -17.43 14.84
C GLY A 183 1.44 -17.48 15.39
N TYR A 184 0.43 -17.82 14.57
CA TYR A 184 -0.95 -17.97 15.03
C TYR A 184 -1.14 -19.19 15.96
N ASP A 185 -0.30 -20.22 15.83
CA ASP A 185 -0.42 -21.44 16.64
C ASP A 185 0.26 -21.36 18.01
N GLN A 186 1.14 -20.38 18.26
CA GLN A 186 1.89 -20.32 19.52
C GLN A 186 1.27 -19.44 20.61
N ASN A 187 0.21 -18.68 20.29
CA ASN A 187 -0.44 -17.77 21.25
C ASN A 187 -1.85 -18.21 21.69
N LYS A 188 -2.22 -19.48 21.48
CA LYS A 188 -3.33 -20.10 22.20
C LYS A 188 -2.80 -20.71 23.50
N ALA A 189 -2.55 -19.85 24.49
CA ALA A 189 -2.44 -20.24 25.89
C ALA A 189 -3.83 -20.18 26.56
#